data_AF-A0A8T7BSB4-F1
#
_entry.id   AF-A0A8T7BSB4-F1
#
_cell.length_a   1.000
_cell.length_b   1.000
_cell.length_c   1.000
_cell.angle_alpha   90.00
_cell.angle_beta   90.00
_cell.angle_gamma   90.00
#
_symmetry.space_group_name_H-M   'P 1'
#
loop_
_entity.id
_entity.type
_entity.pdbx_description
1 polymer ?
#
loop_
_entity_poly.entity_id
_entity_poly.type
_entity_poly.pdbx_seq_one_letter_code
_entity_poly.pdbx_strand_id
1 'polypeptide(L)'
;MLSTISALAADKQSYLKTPLLGITAVADEESEVVEPESAAGGALEMSRYFATHLHSELVDCGMSVTAVFKKWLKNHDLIPVQETSAPDRYFMRVWDLDKTGVFEARYQVSSETESVRVSLDFYEISGNQLVIQDINRTMENYRLSSLWESLAEAIECDPA
;
A
#
# COMPACT_ATOMS: atom_id res chain seq x y z
N MET A 1 32.19 -14.68 -40.62
CA MET A 1 32.21 -14.43 -39.16
C MET A 1 31.45 -13.14 -38.91
N LEU A 2 30.18 -13.23 -38.52
CA LEU A 2 29.39 -12.08 -38.09
C LEU A 2 28.83 -12.46 -36.72
N SER A 3 29.39 -11.81 -35.71
CA SER A 3 29.00 -11.88 -34.31
C SER A 3 27.65 -11.21 -34.14
N THR A 4 26.59 -11.99 -33.95
CA THR A 4 25.31 -11.48 -33.46
C THR A 4 25.39 -11.40 -31.94
N ILE A 5 25.48 -10.17 -31.46
CA ILE A 5 25.41 -9.78 -30.06
C ILE A 5 24.07 -10.27 -29.51
N SER A 6 24.15 -11.16 -28.52
CA SER A 6 23.02 -11.55 -27.68
C SER A 6 22.37 -10.30 -27.10
N ALA A 7 21.11 -10.06 -27.47
CA ALA A 7 20.25 -9.18 -26.72
C ALA A 7 20.15 -9.74 -25.29
N LEU A 8 20.75 -9.07 -24.32
CA LEU A 8 20.42 -9.30 -22.92
C LEU A 8 18.93 -9.00 -22.79
N ALA A 9 18.15 -10.05 -22.56
CA ALA A 9 16.87 -9.93 -21.89
C ALA A 9 17.13 -9.10 -20.63
N ALA A 10 16.53 -7.90 -20.56
CA ALA A 10 16.41 -7.18 -19.31
C ALA A 10 15.70 -8.11 -18.34
N ASP A 11 16.47 -8.70 -17.44
CA ASP A 11 15.98 -9.57 -16.40
C ASP A 11 14.91 -8.77 -15.66
N LYS A 12 13.67 -9.27 -15.62
CA LYS A 12 12.60 -8.70 -14.80
C LYS A 12 13.01 -8.93 -13.36
N GLN A 13 13.88 -8.07 -12.84
CA GLN A 13 14.18 -8.06 -11.43
C GLN A 13 12.89 -7.62 -10.73
N SER A 14 12.13 -8.61 -10.27
CA SER A 14 10.93 -8.40 -9.48
C SER A 14 11.37 -7.75 -8.18
N TYR A 15 11.33 -6.42 -8.11
CA TYR A 15 11.60 -5.69 -6.88
C TYR A 15 10.67 -6.23 -5.80
N LEU A 16 11.25 -6.80 -4.74
CA LEU A 16 10.47 -7.36 -3.66
C LEU A 16 9.91 -6.20 -2.84
N LYS A 17 8.59 -6.16 -2.69
CA LYS A 17 7.92 -5.15 -1.88
C LYS A 17 7.86 -5.56 -0.42
N THR A 18 7.90 -4.58 0.46
CA THR A 18 7.59 -4.74 1.88
C THR A 18 6.21 -4.15 2.13
N PRO A 19 5.17 -4.95 2.39
CA PRO A 19 3.88 -4.40 2.75
C PRO A 19 3.97 -3.80 4.16
N LEU A 20 3.51 -2.56 4.31
CA LEU A 20 3.59 -1.83 5.59
C LEU A 20 2.24 -1.70 6.29
N LEU A 21 1.17 -1.52 5.53
CA LEU A 21 -0.20 -1.55 6.02
C LEU A 21 -1.18 -1.99 4.93
N GLY A 22 -2.32 -2.53 5.35
CA GLY A 22 -3.40 -2.91 4.45
C GLY A 22 -4.73 -3.00 5.18
N ILE A 23 -5.76 -2.39 4.63
CA ILE A 23 -7.10 -2.41 5.21
C ILE A 23 -8.04 -2.88 4.11
N THR A 24 -8.81 -3.91 4.39
CA THR A 24 -9.80 -4.46 3.46
C THR A 24 -11.18 -4.32 4.09
N ALA A 25 -12.15 -3.80 3.34
CA ALA A 25 -13.55 -3.87 3.68
C ALA A 25 -14.22 -4.87 2.73
N VAL A 26 -15.07 -5.75 3.26
CA VAL A 26 -15.83 -6.75 2.50
C VAL A 26 -17.31 -6.63 2.81
N ALA A 27 -18.16 -6.99 1.85
CA ALA A 27 -19.62 -7.03 2.05
C ALA A 27 -20.11 -8.37 2.63
N ASP A 28 -19.34 -9.45 2.43
CA ASP A 28 -19.68 -10.82 2.81
C ASP A 28 -18.52 -11.46 3.57
N GLU A 29 -18.83 -12.31 4.57
CA GLU A 29 -17.85 -13.14 5.27
C GLU A 29 -17.23 -14.20 4.34
N GLU A 30 -17.94 -14.58 3.28
CA GLU A 30 -17.46 -15.50 2.25
C GLU A 30 -16.62 -14.81 1.16
N SER A 31 -16.50 -13.48 1.18
CA SER A 31 -15.68 -12.73 0.22
C SER A 31 -14.23 -13.21 0.26
N GLU A 32 -13.62 -13.41 -0.92
CA GLU A 32 -12.21 -13.75 -1.00
C GLU A 32 -11.34 -12.59 -0.50
N VAL A 33 -10.79 -12.74 0.71
CA VAL A 33 -9.86 -11.78 1.29
C VAL A 33 -8.44 -12.15 0.84
N VAL A 34 -7.82 -11.24 0.08
CA VAL A 34 -6.39 -11.35 -0.20
C VAL A 34 -5.63 -10.98 1.08
N GLU A 35 -5.24 -11.99 1.85
CA GLU A 35 -4.33 -11.80 2.98
C GLU A 35 -3.05 -11.05 2.53
N PRO A 36 -2.50 -10.15 3.36
CA PRO A 36 -1.20 -9.56 3.07
C PRO A 36 -0.18 -10.69 2.89
N GLU A 37 0.66 -10.62 1.85
CA GLU A 37 1.69 -11.64 1.63
C GLU A 37 2.53 -11.81 2.91
N SER A 38 2.46 -13.00 3.50
CA SER A 38 3.08 -13.39 4.78
C SER A 38 4.62 -13.30 4.79
N ALA A 39 5.22 -12.81 3.71
CA ALA A 39 6.64 -12.58 3.54
C ALA A 39 7.14 -11.29 4.24
N ALA A 40 6.26 -10.47 4.83
CA ALA A 40 6.69 -9.38 5.70
C ALA A 40 7.38 -9.96 6.95
N GLY A 41 8.71 -9.95 6.99
CA GLY A 41 9.54 -10.66 7.95
C GLY A 41 9.34 -10.36 9.45
N GLY A 42 8.28 -9.68 9.89
CA GLY A 42 7.96 -9.33 11.28
C GLY A 42 6.52 -9.72 11.70
N ALA A 43 6.07 -10.92 11.36
CA ALA A 43 4.69 -11.39 11.32
C ALA A 43 3.74 -11.05 12.50
N LEU A 44 4.22 -10.78 13.72
CA LEU A 44 3.35 -10.46 14.87
C LEU A 44 3.16 -8.95 15.11
N GLU A 45 4.18 -8.13 14.90
CA GLU A 45 4.06 -6.67 15.10
C GLU A 45 3.44 -5.97 13.89
N MET A 46 3.56 -6.60 12.72
CA MET A 46 2.99 -6.10 11.48
C MET A 46 1.51 -6.42 11.34
N SER A 47 1.02 -7.52 11.92
CA SER A 47 -0.38 -7.94 11.82
C SER A 47 -1.36 -6.87 12.30
N ARG A 48 -0.98 -6.01 13.25
CA ARG A 48 -1.84 -4.90 13.74
C ARG A 48 -2.09 -3.79 12.70
N TYR A 49 -1.29 -3.75 11.63
CA TYR A 49 -1.45 -2.79 10.53
C TYR A 49 -2.15 -3.41 9.33
N PHE A 50 -2.64 -4.64 9.49
CA PHE A 50 -3.45 -5.33 8.52
C PHE A 50 -4.80 -5.68 9.15
N ALA A 51 -5.88 -5.28 8.50
CA ALA A 51 -7.21 -5.56 9.00
C ALA A 51 -8.19 -5.84 7.86
N THR A 52 -9.18 -6.66 8.18
CA THR A 52 -10.35 -6.89 7.35
C THR A 52 -11.59 -6.56 8.16
N HIS A 53 -12.46 -5.72 7.60
CA HIS A 53 -13.70 -5.27 8.20
C HIS A 53 -14.88 -5.76 7.37
N LEU A 54 -15.90 -6.29 8.03
CA LEU A 54 -17.16 -6.64 7.39
C LEU A 54 -18.09 -5.44 7.46
N HIS A 55 -18.58 -5.01 6.31
CA HIS A 55 -19.55 -3.92 6.15
C HIS A 55 -20.83 -4.45 5.52
N SER A 56 -21.98 -3.93 5.94
CA SER A 56 -23.26 -4.29 5.32
C SER A 56 -23.42 -3.79 3.89
N GLU A 57 -22.67 -2.73 3.52
CA GLU A 57 -22.64 -2.15 2.19
C GLU A 57 -21.25 -1.55 1.93
N LEU A 58 -20.73 -1.70 0.71
CA LEU A 58 -19.47 -1.08 0.30
C LEU A 58 -19.74 0.21 -0.46
N VAL A 59 -19.18 1.30 0.05
CA VAL A 59 -19.30 2.64 -0.54
C VAL A 59 -17.98 3.03 -1.21
N ASP A 60 -18.05 3.86 -2.25
CA ASP A 60 -16.86 4.49 -2.84
C ASP A 60 -16.25 5.50 -1.85
N CYS A 61 -15.02 5.19 -1.44
CA CYS A 61 -14.21 5.92 -0.48
C CYS A 61 -13.01 6.63 -1.08
N GLY A 62 -12.89 6.63 -2.41
CA GLY A 62 -11.69 7.08 -3.11
C GLY A 62 -11.28 8.50 -2.72
N MET A 63 -12.24 9.42 -2.56
CA MET A 63 -11.94 10.80 -2.17
C MET A 63 -11.41 10.92 -0.74
N SER A 64 -12.04 10.27 0.23
CA SER A 64 -11.65 10.29 1.64
C SER A 64 -10.27 9.69 1.83
N VAL A 65 -10.03 8.52 1.25
CA VAL A 65 -8.73 7.84 1.26
C VAL A 65 -7.64 8.69 0.60
N THR A 66 -7.93 9.30 -0.56
CA THR A 66 -7.00 10.20 -1.24
C THR A 66 -6.62 11.40 -0.36
N ALA A 67 -7.59 12.00 0.34
CA ALA A 67 -7.35 13.12 1.25
C ALA A 67 -6.42 12.72 2.41
N VAL A 68 -6.60 11.52 2.98
CA VAL A 68 -5.72 10.99 4.04
C VAL A 68 -4.29 10.82 3.52
N PHE A 69 -4.08 10.19 2.36
CA PHE A 69 -2.75 10.03 1.79
C PHE A 69 -2.07 11.36 1.47
N LYS A 70 -2.80 12.34 0.93
CA LYS A 70 -2.27 13.68 0.64
C LYS A 70 -1.87 14.44 1.90
N LYS A 71 -2.65 14.30 2.98
CA LYS A 71 -2.32 14.87 4.28
C LYS A 71 -1.05 14.23 4.85
N TRP A 72 -0.94 12.91 4.76
CA TRP A 72 0.25 12.17 5.18
C TRP A 72 1.50 12.62 4.42
N LEU A 73 1.45 12.70 3.08
CA LEU A 73 2.55 13.21 2.26
C LEU A 73 3.07 14.57 2.77
N LYS A 74 2.14 15.52 2.94
CA LYS A 74 2.47 16.88 3.35
C LYS A 74 3.08 16.93 4.75
N ASN A 75 2.63 16.07 5.66
CA ASN A 75 3.15 16.02 7.03
C ASN A 75 4.58 15.46 7.12
N HIS A 76 5.04 14.79 6.07
CA HIS A 76 6.35 14.12 6.01
C HIS A 76 7.24 14.67 4.90
N ASP A 77 6.88 15.80 4.29
CA ASP A 77 7.63 16.45 3.20
C ASP A 77 7.97 15.49 2.03
N LEU A 78 7.08 14.53 1.78
CA LEU A 78 7.26 13.50 0.76
C LEU A 78 6.84 13.98 -0.63
N ILE A 79 7.57 13.55 -1.67
CA ILE A 79 7.34 14.01 -3.04
C ILE A 79 6.61 12.95 -3.86
N PRO A 80 5.38 13.22 -4.34
CA PRO A 80 4.70 12.32 -5.26
C PRO A 80 5.39 12.36 -6.62
N VAL A 81 5.75 11.18 -7.15
CA VAL A 81 6.37 11.02 -8.47
C VAL A 81 5.38 10.53 -9.52
N GLN A 82 4.30 9.89 -9.07
CA GLN A 82 3.22 9.42 -9.92
C GLN A 82 1.93 9.42 -9.10
N GLU A 83 0.84 9.92 -9.67
CA GLU A 83 -0.49 9.89 -9.05
C GLU A 83 -1.52 9.60 -10.13
N THR A 84 -2.42 8.66 -9.85
CA THR A 84 -3.59 8.33 -10.66
C THR A 84 -4.78 8.23 -9.72
N SER A 85 -5.87 8.92 -10.05
CA SER A 85 -7.11 8.89 -9.27
C SER A 85 -8.30 8.70 -10.21
N ALA A 86 -9.17 7.77 -9.83
CA ALA A 86 -10.49 7.53 -10.38
C ALA A 86 -11.42 7.16 -9.21
N PRO A 87 -12.76 7.14 -9.41
CA PRO A 87 -13.69 6.80 -8.33
C PRO A 87 -13.36 5.45 -7.67
N ASP A 88 -13.18 4.41 -8.48
CA ASP A 88 -12.93 3.03 -8.03
C ASP A 88 -11.47 2.72 -7.68
N ARG A 89 -10.54 3.66 -7.89
CA ARG A 89 -9.11 3.40 -7.69
C ARG A 89 -8.28 4.65 -7.44
N TYR A 90 -7.34 4.52 -6.53
CA TYR A 90 -6.27 5.49 -6.31
C TYR A 90 -4.93 4.77 -6.36
N PHE A 91 -3.96 5.42 -6.98
CA PHE A 91 -2.59 4.96 -7.01
C PHE A 91 -1.68 6.16 -6.84
N MET A 92 -0.71 6.05 -5.93
CA MET A 92 0.30 7.06 -5.76
C MET A 92 1.64 6.43 -5.45
N ARG A 93 2.65 6.85 -6.20
CA ARG A 93 4.04 6.52 -5.96
C ARG A 93 4.76 7.73 -5.41
N VAL A 94 5.51 7.52 -4.35
CA VAL A 94 6.12 8.58 -3.56
C VAL A 94 7.59 8.25 -3.39
N TRP A 95 8.45 9.20 -3.75
CA TRP A 95 9.86 9.09 -3.48
C TRP A 95 10.16 9.79 -2.16
N ASP A 96 10.75 9.03 -1.24
CA ASP A 96 11.49 9.57 -0.12
C ASP A 96 12.93 9.92 -0.51
N LEU A 97 13.25 11.21 -0.63
CA LEU A 97 14.59 11.64 -1.06
C LEU A 97 15.69 11.26 -0.05
N ASP A 98 15.33 11.12 1.22
CA ASP A 98 16.29 10.87 2.30
C ASP A 98 16.51 9.37 2.55
N LYS A 99 15.54 8.53 2.16
CA LYS A 99 15.60 7.09 2.39
C LYS A 99 15.43 6.35 1.09
N THR A 100 16.40 5.50 0.81
CA THR A 100 16.68 4.80 -0.45
C THR A 100 15.56 3.88 -0.94
N GLY A 101 14.36 4.41 -1.19
CA GLY A 101 13.19 3.65 -1.58
C GLY A 101 11.99 4.51 -1.97
N VAL A 102 10.91 3.80 -2.24
CA VAL A 102 9.68 4.35 -2.83
C VAL A 102 8.49 3.76 -2.09
N PHE A 103 7.56 4.61 -1.66
CA PHE A 103 6.26 4.15 -1.20
C PHE A 103 5.28 4.04 -2.35
N GLU A 104 4.39 3.06 -2.25
CA GLU A 104 3.28 2.89 -3.15
C GLU A 104 1.97 2.76 -2.37
N ALA A 105 1.16 3.81 -2.45
CA ALA A 105 -0.15 3.89 -1.84
C ALA A 105 -1.22 3.49 -2.87
N ARG A 106 -2.15 2.62 -2.47
CA ARG A 106 -3.23 2.14 -3.33
C ARG A 106 -4.58 2.19 -2.62
N TYR A 107 -5.62 2.49 -3.40
CA TYR A 107 -7.03 2.24 -3.11
C TYR A 107 -7.61 1.48 -4.29
N GLN A 108 -8.40 0.45 -4.05
CA GLN A 108 -9.04 -0.30 -5.12
C GLN A 108 -10.37 -0.86 -4.65
N VAL A 109 -11.41 -0.60 -5.44
CA VAL A 109 -12.70 -1.29 -5.35
C VAL A 109 -12.66 -2.47 -6.31
N SER A 110 -13.06 -3.65 -5.84
CA SER A 110 -13.15 -4.88 -6.61
C SER A 110 -14.58 -5.39 -6.58
N SER A 111 -15.25 -5.36 -7.73
CA SER A 111 -16.58 -5.94 -7.88
C SER A 111 -16.56 -7.47 -7.95
N GLU A 112 -15.42 -8.08 -8.30
CA GLU A 112 -15.27 -9.53 -8.40
C GLU A 112 -15.23 -10.20 -7.02
N THR A 113 -14.52 -9.56 -6.09
CA THR A 113 -14.36 -10.06 -4.71
C THR A 113 -15.25 -9.33 -3.71
N GLU A 114 -16.13 -8.45 -4.20
CA GLU A 114 -16.97 -7.56 -3.39
C GLU A 114 -16.19 -6.94 -2.22
N SER A 115 -15.10 -6.25 -2.56
CA SER A 115 -14.19 -5.71 -1.56
C SER A 115 -13.61 -4.36 -1.93
N VAL A 116 -13.23 -3.60 -0.91
CA VAL A 116 -12.49 -2.34 -1.03
C VAL A 116 -11.18 -2.52 -0.28
N ARG A 117 -10.06 -2.18 -0.91
CA ARG A 117 -8.73 -2.32 -0.30
C ARG A 117 -7.96 -1.01 -0.33
N VAL A 118 -7.38 -0.67 0.80
CA VAL A 118 -6.34 0.35 0.94
C VAL A 118 -5.03 -0.33 1.31
N SER A 119 -3.90 0.07 0.72
CA SER A 119 -2.58 -0.45 1.12
C SER A 119 -1.45 0.56 0.95
N LEU A 120 -0.39 0.39 1.74
CA LEU A 120 0.90 1.05 1.56
C LEU A 120 2.01 0.00 1.50
N ASP A 121 2.70 -0.05 0.38
CA ASP A 121 3.87 -0.89 0.17
C ASP A 121 5.15 -0.02 0.09
N PHE A 122 6.30 -0.59 0.46
CA PHE A 122 7.61 0.05 0.31
C PHE A 122 8.55 -0.80 -0.54
N TYR A 123 9.25 -0.14 -1.46
CA TYR A 123 10.24 -0.72 -2.35
C TYR A 123 11.60 -0.10 -2.05
N GLU A 124 12.54 -0.91 -1.57
CA GLU A 124 13.92 -0.45 -1.41
C GLU A 124 14.62 -0.38 -2.77
N ILE A 125 15.45 0.65 -3.00
CA ILE A 125 16.26 0.80 -4.22
C ILE A 125 17.19 -0.40 -4.42
N SER A 126 17.62 -1.05 -3.34
CA SER A 126 18.44 -2.26 -3.38
C SER A 126 17.71 -3.47 -3.99
N GLY A 127 16.37 -3.41 -4.07
CA GLY A 127 15.49 -4.50 -4.50
C GLY A 127 15.19 -5.54 -3.42
N ASN A 128 15.75 -5.39 -2.23
CA ASN A 128 15.46 -6.26 -1.09
C ASN A 128 14.22 -5.79 -0.32
N GLN A 129 13.62 -6.70 0.44
CA GLN A 129 12.64 -6.34 1.46
C GLN A 129 13.33 -5.68 2.65
N LEU A 130 12.64 -4.77 3.33
CA LEU A 130 13.12 -4.23 4.58
C LEU A 130 13.27 -5.35 5.62
N VAL A 131 14.38 -5.32 6.34
CA VAL A 131 14.54 -6.15 7.54
C VAL A 131 13.68 -5.60 8.68
N ILE A 132 13.30 -6.45 9.63
CA ILE A 132 12.39 -6.10 10.75
C ILE A 132 12.75 -4.78 11.44
N GLN A 133 14.04 -4.57 11.72
CA GLN A 133 14.50 -3.36 12.42
C GLN A 133 14.22 -2.09 11.62
N ASP A 134 14.37 -2.17 10.30
CA ASP A 134 14.09 -1.04 9.40
C ASP A 134 12.61 -0.87 9.14
N ILE A 135 11.82 -1.96 9.20
CA ILE A 135 10.35 -1.87 9.22
C ILE A 135 9.90 -1.05 10.43
N ASN A 136 10.30 -1.42 11.65
CA ASN A 136 9.88 -0.69 12.87
C ASN A 136 10.31 0.78 12.84
N ARG A 137 11.54 1.04 12.40
CA ARG A 137 12.03 2.41 12.18
C ARG A 137 11.21 3.16 11.13
N THR A 138 10.78 2.51 10.05
CA THR A 138 9.91 3.09 9.02
C THR A 138 8.54 3.40 9.61
N MET A 139 7.93 2.48 10.34
CA MET A 139 6.64 2.68 11.01
C MET A 139 6.66 3.90 11.93
N GLU A 140 7.73 4.07 12.71
CA GLU A 140 7.89 5.22 13.61
C GLU A 140 8.14 6.54 12.87
N ASN A 141 9.07 6.56 11.90
CA ASN A 141 9.44 7.78 11.18
C ASN A 141 8.28 8.39 10.39
N TYR A 142 7.47 7.55 9.73
CA TYR A 142 6.31 8.00 8.95
C TYR A 142 5.00 7.92 9.72
N ARG A 143 5.05 7.69 11.04
CA ARG A 143 3.89 7.61 11.93
C ARG A 143 2.77 6.72 11.36
N LEU A 144 3.16 5.53 10.87
CA LEU A 144 2.27 4.67 10.11
C LEU A 144 1.10 4.12 10.93
N SER A 145 1.19 4.11 12.27
CA SER A 145 0.03 3.87 13.13
C SER A 145 -1.07 4.91 12.96
N SER A 146 -0.72 6.21 12.98
CA SER A 146 -1.71 7.27 12.79
C SER A 146 -2.26 7.31 11.37
N LEU A 147 -1.43 6.94 10.38
CA LEU A 147 -1.91 6.76 9.01
C LEU A 147 -2.91 5.60 8.92
N TRP A 148 -2.59 4.45 9.50
CA TRP A 148 -3.47 3.29 9.52
C TRP A 148 -4.81 3.61 10.18
N GLU A 149 -4.83 4.27 11.35
CA GLU A 149 -6.06 4.70 12.02
C GLU A 149 -6.91 5.62 11.12
N SER A 150 -6.27 6.60 10.48
CA SER A 150 -6.98 7.54 9.59
C SER A 150 -7.54 6.86 8.33
N LEU A 151 -6.83 5.85 7.81
CA LEU A 151 -7.29 5.07 6.66
C LEU A 151 -8.40 4.08 7.05
N ALA A 152 -8.34 3.52 8.26
CA ALA A 152 -9.39 2.66 8.80
C ALA A 152 -10.70 3.43 8.91
N GLU A 153 -10.67 4.65 9.45
CA GLU A 153 -11.85 5.52 9.48
C GLU A 153 -12.31 5.92 8.06
N ALA A 154 -11.37 6.27 7.18
CA ALA A 154 -11.68 6.73 5.83
C ALA A 154 -12.25 5.65 4.90
N ILE A 155 -12.03 4.36 5.18
CA ILE A 155 -12.57 3.25 4.38
C ILE A 155 -14.02 2.90 4.77
N GLU A 156 -14.50 3.34 5.94
CA GLU A 156 -15.89 3.09 6.36
C GLU A 156 -16.88 3.97 5.59
N CYS A 157 -16.45 5.17 5.18
CA CYS A 157 -17.26 6.13 4.42
C CYS A 157 -18.68 6.29 4.93
N ASP A 158 -18.80 6.58 6.22
CA ASP A 158 -20.08 6.72 6.90
C ASP A 158 -20.96 7.72 6.12
N PRO A 159 -22.08 7.28 5.52
CA PRO A 159 -22.97 8.17 4.80
C PRO A 159 -23.69 9.02 5.86
N ALA A 160 -23.23 10.26 6.02
CA ALA A 160 -23.93 11.27 6.81
C ALA A 160 -25.40 11.44 6.38
#